data_AF-A0A525D0W4-F1
#
_entry.id   AF-A0A525D0W4-F1
#
_cell.length_a   1.000
_cell.length_b   1.000
_cell.length_c   1.000
_cell.angle_alpha   90.00
_cell.angle_beta   90.00
_cell.angle_gamma   90.00
#
_symmetry.space_group_name_H-M   'P 1'
#
loop_
_entity.id
_entity.type
_entity.pdbx_description
1 polymer ?
#
loop_
_entity_poly.entity_id
_entity_poly.type
_entity_poly.pdbx_seq_one_letter_code
_entity_poly.pdbx_strand_id
1 'polypeptide(L)'
;MNPITLQYSREVIKETVMAYWWKQIGIVFILVIVGLTAFLLFLLISGDRSWIVGVLATIVLLSIIVVSGSYYIFLKRALSRFTRMGKPEAILEVYDDRLKVTSDMGSNEINWSLISKVQLLKSALLLYLSENETMTLPLKGMSTDEKEFILSKIKANNIELL
;
A
#
# COMPACT_ATOMS: atom_id res chain seq x y z
N MET A 1 -13.05 -20.42 16.78
CA MET A 1 -11.66 -20.22 16.30
C MET A 1 -11.01 -19.20 17.21
N ASN A 2 -9.72 -19.32 17.54
CA ASN A 2 -9.09 -18.43 18.52
C ASN A 2 -8.81 -17.05 17.89
N PRO A 3 -9.02 -15.95 18.63
CA PRO A 3 -8.68 -14.62 18.18
C PRO A 3 -7.16 -14.49 17.94
N ILE A 4 -6.78 -13.96 16.77
CA ILE A 4 -5.38 -13.77 16.36
C ILE A 4 -4.94 -12.36 16.73
N THR A 5 -3.87 -12.21 17.51
CA THR A 5 -3.34 -10.90 17.89
C THR A 5 -2.38 -10.38 16.81
N LEU A 6 -2.78 -9.30 16.16
CA LEU A 6 -2.04 -8.58 15.14
C LEU A 6 -1.19 -7.48 15.79
N GLN A 7 0.13 -7.53 15.61
CA GLN A 7 1.04 -6.48 16.08
C GLN A 7 1.43 -5.54 14.94
N TYR A 8 0.99 -4.29 15.02
CA TYR A 8 1.40 -3.26 14.07
C TYR A 8 2.76 -2.71 14.44
N SER A 9 3.62 -2.55 13.44
CA SER A 9 4.92 -1.90 13.59
C SER A 9 5.12 -0.83 12.51
N ARG A 10 6.08 0.08 12.75
CA ARG A 10 6.39 1.14 11.78
C ARG A 10 6.90 0.56 10.46
N GLU A 11 7.60 -0.57 10.52
CA GLU A 11 8.16 -1.27 9.38
C GLU A 11 7.03 -1.84 8.51
N VAL A 12 6.04 -2.50 9.12
CA VAL A 12 4.83 -2.99 8.45
C VAL A 12 4.11 -1.86 7.72
N ILE A 13 3.95 -0.71 8.39
CA ILE A 13 3.24 0.43 7.81
C ILE A 13 4.00 0.99 6.61
N LYS A 14 5.32 1.19 6.72
CA LYS A 14 6.13 1.69 5.60
C LYS A 14 6.10 0.76 4.41
N GLU A 15 6.26 -0.55 4.64
CA GLU A 15 6.23 -1.56 3.58
C GLU A 15 4.88 -1.57 2.87
N THR A 16 3.79 -1.54 3.64
CA THR A 16 2.44 -1.60 3.09
C THR A 16 2.08 -0.33 2.32
N VAL A 17 2.45 0.84 2.84
CA VAL A 17 2.27 2.12 2.15
C VAL A 17 3.08 2.16 0.86
N MET A 18 4.32 1.66 0.87
CA MET A 18 5.16 1.61 -0.31
C MET A 18 4.58 0.69 -1.39
N ALA A 19 4.09 -0.50 -1.01
CA ALA A 19 3.44 -1.43 -1.93
C ALA A 19 2.16 -0.82 -2.54
N TYR A 20 1.31 -0.23 -1.71
CA TYR A 20 0.10 0.48 -2.15
C TYR A 20 0.45 1.63 -3.12
N TRP A 21 1.46 2.43 -2.77
CA TRP A 21 1.87 3.58 -3.56
C TRP A 21 2.44 3.19 -4.94
N TRP A 22 3.23 2.11 -5.01
CA TRP A 22 3.72 1.58 -6.29
C TRP A 22 2.59 1.11 -7.20
N LYS A 23 1.57 0.47 -6.62
CA LYS A 23 0.37 0.08 -7.38
C LYS A 23 -0.40 1.31 -7.89
N GLN A 24 -0.54 2.34 -7.06
CA GLN A 24 -1.28 3.55 -7.41
C GLN A 24 -0.61 4.37 -8.52
N ILE A 25 0.71 4.53 -8.46
CA ILE A 25 1.45 5.31 -9.47
C ILE A 25 1.65 4.51 -10.75
N GLY A 26 1.94 3.22 -10.61
CA GLY A 26 2.25 2.35 -11.73
C GLY A 26 3.64 2.61 -12.32
N ILE A 27 4.28 1.55 -12.82
CA ILE A 27 5.63 1.61 -13.38
C ILE A 27 5.72 2.52 -14.62
N VAL A 28 4.65 2.57 -15.41
CA VAL A 28 4.58 3.37 -16.65
C VAL A 28 4.76 4.85 -16.37
N PHE A 29 4.15 5.37 -15.30
CA PHE A 29 4.26 6.78 -14.95
C PHE A 29 5.71 7.17 -14.58
N ILE A 30 6.41 6.29 -13.85
CA ILE A 30 7.83 6.49 -13.52
C ILE A 30 8.69 6.47 -14.79
N LEU A 31 8.44 5.53 -15.71
CA LEU A 31 9.16 5.47 -16.98
C LEU A 31 8.95 6.74 -17.82
N VAL A 32 7.73 7.29 -17.83
CA VAL A 32 7.44 8.56 -18.52
C VAL A 32 8.23 9.70 -17.90
N ILE A 33 8.26 9.85 -16.57
CA ILE A 33 9.05 10.89 -15.90
C ILE A 33 10.54 10.76 -16.23
N VAL A 34 11.08 9.53 -16.20
CA VAL A 34 12.48 9.26 -16.54
C VAL A 34 12.76 9.64 -18.00
N GLY A 35 11.88 9.26 -18.93
CA GLY A 35 11.99 9.62 -20.33
C GLY A 35 11.93 11.13 -20.57
N LEU A 36 10.99 11.84 -19.94
CA LEU A 36 10.90 13.30 -20.04
C LEU A 36 12.11 14.00 -19.44
N THR A 37 12.65 13.48 -18.33
CA THR A 37 13.86 14.01 -17.69
C THR A 37 15.07 13.81 -18.60
N ALA A 38 15.24 12.62 -19.18
CA ALA A 38 16.31 12.34 -20.12
C ALA A 38 16.23 13.22 -21.37
N PHE A 39 15.02 13.42 -21.91
CA PHE A 39 14.80 14.32 -23.05
C PHE A 39 15.10 15.78 -22.70
N LEU A 40 14.71 16.24 -21.52
CA LEU A 40 15.06 17.59 -21.04
C LEU A 40 16.57 17.77 -20.92
N LEU A 41 17.29 16.79 -20.36
CA LEU A 41 18.74 16.84 -20.25
C LEU A 41 19.40 16.87 -21.63
N PHE A 42 18.90 16.09 -22.58
CA PHE A 42 19.38 16.12 -23.97
C PHE A 42 19.24 17.51 -24.61
N LEU A 43 18.10 18.18 -24.44
CA LEU A 43 17.88 19.54 -24.95
C LEU A 43 18.84 20.55 -24.30
N LEU A 44 19.05 20.46 -22.99
CA LEU A 44 19.96 21.33 -22.25
C LEU A 44 21.42 21.15 -22.70
N ILE A 45 21.88 19.91 -22.90
CA ILE A 45 23.23 19.60 -23.37
C ILE A 45 23.42 20.08 -24.82
N SER A 46 22.37 20.00 -25.63
CA SER A 46 22.38 20.49 -27.02
C SER A 46 22.40 22.02 -27.12
N GLY A 47 22.31 22.72 -25.99
CA GLY A 47 22.33 24.19 -25.94
C GLY A 47 21.01 24.85 -26.32
N ASP A 48 19.91 24.08 -26.38
CA ASP A 48 18.59 24.62 -26.67
C ASP A 48 18.12 25.53 -25.52
N ARG A 49 17.75 26.75 -25.85
CA ARG A 49 17.23 27.77 -24.91
C ARG A 49 15.82 28.22 -25.27
N SER A 50 15.11 27.44 -26.05
CA SER A 50 13.73 27.73 -26.42
C SER A 50 12.81 27.66 -25.20
N TRP A 51 11.66 28.34 -25.32
CA TRP A 51 10.62 28.34 -24.30
C TRP A 51 10.10 26.93 -23.97
N ILE A 52 10.23 25.97 -24.91
CA ILE A 52 9.79 24.59 -24.70
C ILE A 52 10.61 23.90 -23.62
N VAL A 53 11.89 24.23 -23.47
CA VAL A 53 12.75 23.71 -22.41
C VAL A 53 12.22 24.15 -21.05
N GLY A 54 11.78 25.40 -20.92
CA GLY A 54 11.17 25.93 -19.69
C GLY A 54 9.85 25.25 -19.34
N VAL A 55 8.99 25.02 -20.33
CA VAL A 55 7.72 24.30 -20.14
C VAL A 55 7.98 22.85 -19.74
N LEU A 56 8.87 22.15 -20.44
CA LEU A 56 9.23 20.76 -20.15
C LEU A 56 9.84 20.62 -18.75
N ALA A 57 10.76 21.52 -18.37
CA ALA A 57 11.35 21.54 -17.03
C ALA A 57 10.27 21.70 -15.95
N THR A 58 9.28 22.56 -16.18
CA THR A 58 8.18 22.78 -15.24
C THR A 58 7.31 21.54 -15.11
N ILE A 59 6.98 20.86 -16.23
CA ILE A 59 6.20 19.61 -16.21
C ILE A 59 6.94 18.52 -15.44
N VAL A 60 8.24 18.34 -15.69
CA VAL A 60 9.06 17.35 -14.98
C VAL A 60 9.11 17.67 -13.49
N LEU A 61 9.38 18.94 -13.13
CA LEU A 61 9.44 19.38 -11.74
C LEU A 61 8.11 19.14 -11.01
N LEU A 62 6.98 19.55 -11.59
CA LEU A 62 5.65 19.32 -11.02
C LEU A 62 5.36 17.84 -10.86
N SER A 63 5.72 17.01 -11.85
CA SER A 63 5.53 15.56 -11.78
C SER A 63 6.31 14.96 -10.60
N ILE A 64 7.57 15.34 -10.41
CA ILE A 64 8.40 14.90 -9.27
C ILE A 64 7.78 15.33 -7.94
N ILE A 65 7.29 16.57 -7.84
CA ILE A 65 6.64 17.08 -6.64
C ILE A 65 5.38 16.28 -6.32
N VAL A 66 4.54 16.00 -7.32
CA VAL A 66 3.29 15.23 -7.14
C VAL A 66 3.59 13.80 -6.69
N VAL A 67 4.53 13.11 -7.34
CA VAL A 67 4.96 11.75 -6.99
C VAL A 67 5.47 11.70 -5.55
N SER A 68 6.44 12.55 -5.23
CA SER A 68 7.09 12.54 -3.91
C SER A 68 6.11 12.99 -2.82
N GLY A 69 5.29 14.01 -3.10
CA GLY A 69 4.28 14.54 -2.18
C GLY A 69 3.19 13.52 -1.88
N SER A 70 2.71 12.78 -2.89
CA SER A 70 1.70 11.74 -2.69
C SER A 70 2.20 10.65 -1.72
N TYR A 71 3.44 10.17 -1.90
CA TYR A 71 4.06 9.19 -1.00
C TYR A 71 4.09 9.72 0.44
N TYR A 72 4.56 10.95 0.61
CA TYR A 72 4.64 11.57 1.93
C TYR A 72 3.27 11.72 2.60
N ILE A 73 2.25 12.11 1.84
CA ILE A 73 0.87 12.25 2.34
C ILE A 73 0.33 10.88 2.80
N PHE A 74 0.48 9.83 2.00
CA PHE A 74 0.03 8.49 2.38
C PHE A 74 0.75 7.97 3.61
N LEU A 75 2.09 8.12 3.66
CA LEU A 75 2.88 7.69 4.79
C LEU A 75 2.52 8.46 6.07
N LYS A 76 2.35 9.78 5.99
CA LYS A 76 1.97 10.61 7.13
C LYS A 76 0.58 10.25 7.65
N ARG A 77 -0.39 9.97 6.77
CA ARG A 77 -1.73 9.52 7.16
C ARG A 77 -1.68 8.18 7.89
N ALA A 78 -0.94 7.21 7.35
CA ALA A 78 -0.82 5.88 7.95
C ALA A 78 -0.09 5.93 9.30
N LEU A 79 1.01 6.68 9.39
CA LEU A 79 1.73 6.88 10.66
C LEU A 79 0.89 7.65 11.68
N SER A 80 0.13 8.67 11.26
CA SER A 80 -0.76 9.39 12.16
C SER A 80 -1.86 8.48 12.73
N ARG A 81 -2.36 7.52 11.94
CA ARG A 81 -3.32 6.52 12.41
C ARG A 81 -2.68 5.60 13.45
N PHE A 82 -1.46 5.12 13.16
CA PHE A 82 -0.69 4.29 14.08
C PHE A 82 -0.36 5.00 15.40
N THR A 83 0.05 6.27 15.37
CA THR A 83 0.32 7.02 16.61
C THR A 83 -0.93 7.31 17.44
N ARG A 84 -2.13 7.26 16.83
CA ARG A 84 -3.41 7.41 17.52
C ARG A 84 -3.93 6.10 18.11
N MET A 85 -3.41 4.96 17.67
CA MET A 85 -3.66 3.67 18.33
C MET A 85 -2.93 3.68 19.66
N GLY A 86 -3.67 3.70 20.77
CA GLY A 86 -3.07 3.67 22.12
C GLY A 86 -2.20 2.43 22.31
N LYS A 87 -2.70 1.28 21.86
CA LYS A 87 -1.92 0.05 21.66
C LYS A 87 -1.88 -0.31 20.18
N PRO A 88 -0.69 -0.63 19.62
CA PRO A 88 -0.54 -1.03 18.23
C PRO A 88 -0.95 -2.50 18.02
N GLU A 89 -2.08 -2.90 18.60
CA GLU A 89 -2.59 -4.26 18.58
C GLU A 89 -4.00 -4.25 17.98
N ALA A 90 -4.30 -5.27 17.18
CA ALA A 90 -5.66 -5.55 16.78
C ALA A 90 -5.94 -7.04 16.92
N ILE A 91 -7.17 -7.38 17.22
CA ILE A 91 -7.66 -8.74 17.29
C ILE A 91 -8.33 -9.06 15.95
N LEU A 92 -7.81 -10.06 15.26
CA LEU A 92 -8.39 -10.62 14.06
C LEU A 92 -9.15 -11.90 14.40
N GLU A 93 -10.44 -11.90 14.11
CA GLU A 93 -11.29 -13.07 14.15
C GLU A 93 -11.62 -13.46 12.72
N VAL A 94 -11.20 -14.67 12.34
CA VAL A 94 -11.48 -15.22 11.02
C VAL A 94 -12.70 -16.13 11.11
N TYR A 95 -13.75 -15.77 10.39
CA TYR A 95 -14.95 -16.57 10.20
C TYR A 95 -14.95 -17.19 8.80
N ASP A 96 -15.89 -18.09 8.56
CA ASP A 96 -15.99 -18.79 7.27
C ASP A 96 -16.36 -17.86 6.11
N ASP A 97 -17.21 -16.86 6.39
CA ASP A 97 -17.78 -15.91 5.44
C ASP A 97 -17.21 -14.48 5.56
N ARG A 98 -16.61 -14.16 6.71
CA ARG A 98 -16.12 -12.81 7.03
C ARG A 98 -14.82 -12.78 7.85
N LEU A 99 -14.18 -11.62 7.81
CA LEU A 99 -13.07 -11.22 8.66
C LEU A 99 -13.55 -10.11 9.58
N LYS A 100 -13.34 -10.25 10.88
CA LYS A 100 -13.57 -9.19 11.85
C LYS A 100 -12.26 -8.75 12.45
N VAL A 101 -11.98 -7.46 12.36
CA VAL A 101 -10.81 -6.86 13.01
C VAL A 101 -11.25 -5.82 14.02
N THR A 102 -10.86 -6.05 15.26
CA THR A 102 -11.15 -5.17 16.39
C THR A 102 -9.85 -4.55 16.87
N SER A 103 -9.79 -3.22 16.92
CA SER A 103 -8.65 -2.46 17.41
C SER A 103 -9.13 -1.38 18.38
N ASP A 104 -8.19 -0.70 19.05
CA ASP A 104 -8.49 0.47 19.89
C ASP A 104 -9.21 1.59 19.11
N MET A 105 -9.12 1.60 17.77
CA MET A 105 -9.80 2.57 16.91
C MET A 105 -11.20 2.14 16.44
N GLY A 106 -11.66 0.94 16.83
CA GLY A 106 -12.96 0.40 16.46
C GLY A 106 -12.89 -1.03 15.90
N SER A 107 -14.07 -1.60 15.64
CA SER A 107 -14.25 -2.90 15.01
C SER A 107 -14.74 -2.74 13.57
N ASN A 108 -14.16 -3.50 12.65
CA ASN A 108 -14.55 -3.53 11.26
C ASN A 108 -14.79 -4.99 10.82
N GLU A 109 -15.87 -5.24 10.10
CA GLU A 109 -16.25 -6.55 9.58
C GLU A 109 -16.28 -6.51 8.06
N ILE A 110 -15.57 -7.42 7.41
CA ILE A 110 -15.38 -7.47 5.97
C ILE A 110 -15.66 -8.87 5.47
N ASN A 111 -16.60 -9.02 4.54
CA ASN A 111 -16.88 -10.31 3.91
C ASN A 111 -15.74 -10.71 2.96
N TRP A 112 -15.43 -12.01 2.89
CA TRP A 112 -14.42 -12.53 1.96
C TRP A 112 -14.70 -12.16 0.50
N SER A 113 -15.98 -12.07 0.13
CA SER A 113 -16.44 -11.67 -1.21
C SER A 113 -16.10 -10.23 -1.60
N LEU A 114 -15.81 -9.35 -0.63
CA LEU A 114 -15.40 -7.97 -0.89
C LEU A 114 -13.91 -7.86 -1.20
N ILE A 115 -13.13 -8.91 -0.96
CA ILE A 115 -11.68 -8.88 -1.16
C ILE A 115 -11.40 -9.24 -2.62
N SER A 116 -11.01 -8.25 -3.40
CA SER A 116 -10.70 -8.41 -4.82
C SER A 116 -9.34 -9.10 -5.05
N LYS A 117 -8.32 -8.68 -4.30
CA LYS A 117 -6.93 -9.15 -4.46
C LYS A 117 -6.22 -9.15 -3.12
N VAL A 118 -5.19 -10.00 -3.00
CA VAL A 118 -4.29 -10.01 -1.86
C VAL A 118 -2.85 -9.93 -2.35
N GLN A 119 -2.06 -9.06 -1.74
CA GLN A 119 -0.62 -9.01 -1.97
C GLN A 119 0.12 -9.49 -0.72
N LEU A 120 1.04 -10.44 -0.90
CA LEU A 120 1.91 -10.91 0.17
C LEU A 120 3.16 -10.03 0.24
N LEU A 121 3.36 -9.35 1.37
CA LEU A 121 4.57 -8.58 1.68
C LEU A 121 5.44 -9.37 2.67
N LYS A 122 6.67 -8.92 2.91
CA LYS A 122 7.58 -9.61 3.84
C LYS A 122 7.06 -9.56 5.27
N SER A 123 6.45 -8.44 5.66
CA SER A 123 6.00 -8.21 7.04
C SER A 123 4.48 -8.20 7.20
N ALA A 124 3.71 -8.26 6.11
CA ALA A 124 2.25 -8.13 6.15
C ALA A 124 1.56 -8.76 4.93
N LEU A 125 0.25 -8.99 5.03
CA LEU A 125 -0.63 -9.13 3.87
C LEU A 125 -1.37 -7.81 3.65
N LEU A 126 -1.51 -7.43 2.39
CA LEU A 126 -2.33 -6.30 1.96
C LEU A 126 -3.56 -6.82 1.21
N LEU A 127 -4.74 -6.63 1.81
CA LEU A 127 -6.02 -6.99 1.24
C LEU A 127 -6.59 -5.77 0.49
N TYR A 128 -6.98 -5.95 -0.77
CA TYR A 128 -7.63 -4.92 -1.56
C TYR A 128 -9.14 -5.14 -1.56
N LEU A 129 -9.88 -4.26 -0.89
CA LEU A 129 -11.35 -4.28 -0.88
C LEU A 129 -11.91 -3.57 -2.11
N SER A 130 -11.28 -2.46 -2.49
CA SER A 130 -11.56 -1.72 -3.72
C SER A 130 -10.27 -1.08 -4.24
N GLU A 131 -10.35 -0.32 -5.35
CA GLU A 131 -9.19 0.41 -5.90
C GLU A 131 -8.56 1.38 -4.89
N ASN A 132 -9.36 1.97 -4.00
CA ASN A 132 -8.92 2.99 -3.05
C ASN A 132 -9.00 2.54 -1.58
N GLU A 133 -9.45 1.30 -1.33
CA GLU A 133 -9.63 0.79 0.02
C GLU A 133 -8.85 -0.49 0.21
N THR A 134 -7.92 -0.43 1.16
CA THR A 134 -7.05 -1.55 1.51
C THR A 134 -7.00 -1.77 3.00
N MET A 135 -6.82 -3.02 3.37
CA MET A 135 -6.64 -3.44 4.75
C MET A 135 -5.30 -4.15 4.92
N THR A 136 -4.58 -3.76 5.96
CA THR A 136 -3.27 -4.31 6.29
C THR A 136 -3.41 -5.35 7.39
N LEU A 137 -2.85 -6.55 7.17
CA LEU A 137 -2.74 -7.60 8.16
C LEU A 137 -1.26 -7.86 8.47
N PRO A 138 -0.72 -7.42 9.62
CA PRO A 138 0.66 -7.70 9.98
C PRO A 138 0.85 -9.22 10.18
N LEU A 139 1.92 -9.76 9.60
CA LEU A 139 2.30 -11.17 9.77
C LEU A 139 3.03 -11.42 11.10
N LYS A 140 3.45 -10.35 11.77
CA LYS A 140 4.13 -10.39 13.05
C LYS A 140 3.12 -10.64 14.17
N GLY A 141 3.33 -11.70 14.94
CA GLY A 141 2.40 -12.15 15.98
C GLY A 141 1.52 -13.33 15.57
N MET A 142 1.44 -13.63 14.26
CA MET A 142 0.77 -14.84 13.77
C MET A 142 1.69 -16.06 13.84
N SER A 143 1.16 -17.16 14.35
CA SER A 143 1.72 -18.51 14.21
C SER A 143 1.71 -18.97 12.74
N THR A 144 2.49 -20.02 12.44
CA THR A 144 2.54 -20.61 11.09
C THR A 144 1.16 -21.16 10.67
N ASP A 145 0.47 -21.83 11.59
CA ASP A 145 -0.85 -22.42 11.36
C ASP A 145 -1.91 -21.37 11.01
N GLU A 146 -1.88 -20.22 11.69
CA GLU A 146 -2.78 -19.09 11.40
C GLU A 146 -2.53 -18.49 10.00
N LYS A 147 -1.26 -18.41 9.58
CA LYS A 147 -0.90 -17.92 8.24
C LYS A 147 -1.37 -18.88 7.16
N GLU A 148 -1.12 -20.18 7.34
CA GLU A 148 -1.58 -21.21 6.41
C GLU A 148 -3.10 -21.25 6.32
N PHE A 149 -3.79 -21.08 7.45
CA PHE A 149 -5.24 -20.99 7.46
C PHE A 149 -5.76 -19.80 6.63
N ILE A 150 -5.22 -18.59 6.82
CA ILE A 150 -5.62 -17.41 6.03
C ILE A 150 -5.33 -17.64 4.54
N LEU A 151 -4.15 -18.17 4.20
CA LEU A 151 -3.79 -18.48 2.81
C LEU A 151 -4.72 -19.53 2.20
N SER A 152 -5.14 -20.53 2.97
CA SER A 152 -6.10 -21.54 2.53
C SER A 152 -7.47 -20.93 2.21
N LYS A 153 -7.94 -19.96 3.01
CA LYS A 153 -9.19 -19.23 2.78
C LYS A 153 -9.11 -18.32 1.55
N ILE A 154 -7.98 -17.67 1.32
CA ILE A 154 -7.73 -16.86 0.11
C ILE A 154 -7.86 -17.74 -1.13
N LYS A 155 -7.23 -18.92 -1.13
CA LYS A 155 -7.33 -19.90 -2.21
C LYS A 155 -8.76 -20.44 -2.38
N ALA A 156 -9.44 -20.77 -1.29
CA ALA A 156 -10.80 -21.31 -1.32
C ALA A 156 -11.82 -20.32 -1.92
N ASN A 157 -11.59 -19.02 -1.74
CA ASN A 157 -12.44 -17.95 -2.31
C ASN A 157 -11.99 -17.50 -3.71
N ASN A 158 -11.04 -18.19 -4.35
CA ASN A 158 -10.46 -17.82 -5.66
C ASN A 158 -9.95 -16.38 -5.72
N ILE A 159 -9.42 -15.86 -4.60
CA ILE A 159 -8.89 -14.50 -4.55
C ILE A 159 -7.47 -14.50 -5.15
N GLU A 160 -7.20 -13.54 -6.04
CA GLU A 160 -5.91 -13.40 -6.71
C GLU A 160 -4.80 -13.02 -5.71
N LEU A 161 -3.71 -13.80 -5.71
CA LEU A 161 -2.50 -13.56 -4.93
C LEU A 161 -1.43 -12.92 -5.82
N LEU A 162 -1.02 -11.70 -5.45
CA LEU A 162 0.03 -10.89 -6.10
C LEU A 162 1.41 -11.10 -5.47
#